data_AF-A0A1V4RLU9-F1
#
_entry.id   AF-A0A1V4RLU9-F1
#
_cell.length_a   1.000
_cell.length_b   1.000
_cell.length_c   1.000
_cell.angle_alpha   90.00
_cell.angle_beta   90.00
_cell.angle_gamma   90.00
#
_symmetry.space_group_name_H-M   'P 1'
#
loop_
_entity.id
_entity.type
_entity.pdbx_description
1 polymer ?
#
loop_
_entity_poly.entity_id
_entity_poly.type
_entity_poly.pdbx_seq_one_letter_code
_entity_poly.pdbx_strand_id
1 'polypeptide(L)'
;MVKMKLRAHKIQSCLTKAILLLLFLRMLTFAQDFMMQGWYWDYPGTPDGFLWADTLNAKARQLADAGFTHIWLPPLSRASSGSYSNGYDPKDLFDLGEYGGGATRFGQRSDVDALLSTFNTYGIKAVADVVYNHRDGGVAENNPAVEGWIENYTVTKVNNGDNPYPSDRFRSALPIGGATARGSGTYYFKIRSASQHSNFYNKPYKIYLWTNQVGWQGLPDASESEPNGGGDCGEPNNPVILGRNYLASVDAGGCGIDEFALTLNTGDFNPAGDTIYVDLSNQNGDYSDHYIYTPQR
;
A
#
# COMPACT_ATOMS: atom_id res chain seq x y z
N MET A 1 21.41 21.32 -84.35
CA MET A 1 20.82 20.10 -83.72
C MET A 1 21.54 19.65 -82.44
N VAL A 2 22.87 19.62 -82.40
CA VAL A 2 23.65 19.12 -81.23
C VAL A 2 23.50 19.99 -79.95
N LYS A 3 23.51 21.32 -80.07
CA LYS A 3 23.35 22.24 -78.91
C LYS A 3 21.99 22.10 -78.18
N MET A 4 20.90 21.81 -78.91
CA MET A 4 19.58 21.58 -78.29
C MET A 4 19.53 20.27 -77.49
N LYS A 5 20.14 19.20 -78.00
CA LYS A 5 20.22 17.90 -77.30
C LYS A 5 21.00 18.01 -75.97
N LEU A 6 22.13 18.74 -75.95
CA LEU A 6 22.89 18.97 -74.72
C LEU A 6 22.12 19.79 -73.67
N ARG A 7 21.32 20.78 -74.10
CA ARG A 7 20.49 21.59 -73.20
C ARG A 7 19.35 20.77 -72.58
N ALA A 8 18.70 19.94 -73.38
CA ALA A 8 17.66 19.03 -72.91
C ALA A 8 18.20 18.01 -71.89
N HIS A 9 19.38 17.43 -72.13
CA HIS A 9 20.03 16.50 -71.18
C HIS A 9 20.38 17.15 -69.83
N LYS A 10 20.88 18.40 -69.83
CA LYS A 10 21.17 19.13 -68.59
C LYS A 10 19.90 19.45 -67.78
N ILE A 11 18.83 19.86 -68.46
CA ILE A 11 17.54 20.16 -67.81
C ILE A 11 16.94 18.88 -67.22
N GLN A 12 16.97 17.78 -67.97
CA GLN A 12 16.44 16.50 -67.51
C GLN A 12 17.23 15.98 -66.30
N SER A 13 18.56 16.06 -66.32
CA SER A 13 19.42 15.69 -65.19
C SER A 13 19.16 16.54 -63.93
N CYS A 14 18.95 17.85 -64.08
CA CYS A 14 18.60 18.71 -62.94
C CYS A 14 17.21 18.37 -62.38
N LEU A 15 16.25 18.07 -63.26
CA LEU A 15 14.90 17.68 -62.86
C LEU A 15 14.89 16.33 -62.14
N THR A 16 15.67 15.34 -62.60
CA THR A 16 15.80 14.04 -61.92
C THR A 16 16.45 14.19 -60.54
N LYS A 17 17.48 15.03 -60.41
CA LYS A 17 18.13 15.32 -59.13
C LYS A 17 17.19 16.05 -58.16
N ALA A 18 16.40 17.01 -58.64
CA ALA A 18 15.41 17.71 -57.82
C ALA A 18 14.29 16.77 -57.36
N ILE A 19 13.81 15.87 -58.23
CA ILE A 19 12.83 14.84 -57.89
C ILE A 19 13.41 13.85 -56.87
N LEU A 20 14.66 13.39 -57.03
CA LEU A 20 15.31 12.53 -56.04
C LEU A 20 15.48 13.22 -54.68
N LEU A 21 15.86 14.50 -54.66
CA LEU A 21 15.99 15.29 -53.42
C LEU A 21 14.63 15.50 -52.74
N LEU A 22 13.57 15.76 -53.52
CA LEU A 22 12.20 15.86 -53.01
C LEU A 22 11.66 14.51 -52.52
N LEU A 23 12.03 13.40 -53.15
CA LEU A 23 11.71 12.04 -52.69
C LEU A 23 12.48 11.67 -51.42
N PHE A 24 13.75 12.11 -51.29
CA PHE A 24 14.55 11.96 -50.07
C PHE A 24 14.01 12.82 -48.92
N LEU A 25 13.59 14.06 -49.18
CA LEU A 25 12.91 14.92 -48.18
C LEU A 25 11.52 14.38 -47.78
N ARG A 26 10.91 13.53 -48.62
CA ARG A 26 9.62 12.87 -48.35
C ARG A 26 9.75 11.50 -47.69
N MET A 27 10.97 10.98 -47.50
CA MET A 27 11.14 9.90 -46.54
C MET A 27 10.89 10.51 -45.18
N LEU A 28 9.64 10.36 -44.70
CA LEU A 28 9.29 10.54 -43.30
C LEU A 28 10.31 9.73 -42.51
N THR A 29 11.32 10.41 -41.97
CA THR A 29 12.14 9.86 -40.93
C THR A 29 11.17 9.57 -39.80
N PHE A 30 10.82 8.31 -39.60
CA PHE A 30 10.17 7.88 -38.39
C PHE A 30 11.15 8.22 -37.26
N ALA A 31 10.92 9.36 -36.60
CA ALA A 31 11.59 9.65 -35.35
C ALA A 31 11.17 8.53 -34.40
N GLN A 32 12.16 7.78 -33.91
CA GLN A 32 11.91 6.69 -32.98
C GLN A 32 11.28 7.27 -31.72
N ASP A 33 10.23 6.63 -31.22
CA ASP A 33 9.63 7.06 -29.96
C ASP A 33 10.66 6.92 -28.84
N PHE A 34 10.80 7.98 -28.04
CA PHE A 34 11.76 8.05 -26.95
C PHE A 34 11.08 8.53 -25.68
N MET A 35 11.08 7.67 -24.67
CA MET A 35 10.40 7.90 -23.41
C MET A 35 11.40 8.25 -22.31
N MET A 36 11.06 9.25 -21.50
CA MET A 36 11.71 9.52 -20.22
C MET A 36 10.78 9.16 -19.07
N GLN A 37 11.31 8.52 -18.02
CA GLN A 37 10.66 8.55 -16.72
C GLN A 37 10.76 9.98 -16.16
N GLY A 38 9.64 10.69 -16.07
CA GLY A 38 9.57 12.10 -15.71
C GLY A 38 9.69 12.39 -14.23
N TRP A 39 10.06 11.41 -13.41
CA TRP A 39 10.07 11.52 -11.95
C TRP A 39 11.05 10.49 -11.35
N TYR A 40 11.34 10.61 -10.06
CA TYR A 40 12.20 9.70 -9.31
C TYR A 40 11.64 9.52 -7.91
N TRP A 41 12.12 8.52 -7.17
CA TRP A 41 11.67 8.31 -5.79
C TRP A 41 11.94 9.55 -4.93
N ASP A 42 10.91 10.02 -4.22
CA ASP A 42 10.99 11.21 -3.37
C ASP A 42 11.20 12.52 -4.16
N TYR A 43 10.60 12.62 -5.35
CA TYR A 43 10.61 13.84 -6.16
C TYR A 43 10.04 15.05 -5.37
N PRO A 44 10.58 16.27 -5.54
CA PRO A 44 10.12 17.44 -4.82
C PRO A 44 8.61 17.66 -4.93
N GLY A 45 7.96 17.85 -3.78
CA GLY A 45 6.56 18.22 -3.68
C GLY A 45 6.34 18.96 -2.37
N THR A 46 5.84 20.19 -2.46
CA THR A 46 5.40 20.97 -1.29
C THR A 46 3.90 21.19 -1.43
N PRO A 47 3.07 20.80 -0.43
CA PRO A 47 1.61 20.97 -0.51
C PRO A 47 1.16 22.40 -0.83
N ASP A 48 1.95 23.40 -0.42
CA ASP A 48 1.65 24.83 -0.55
C ASP A 48 2.64 25.58 -1.47
N GLY A 49 3.36 24.86 -2.35
CA GLY A 49 4.38 25.46 -3.21
C GLY A 49 4.45 24.86 -4.61
N PHE A 50 5.59 25.02 -5.29
CA PHE A 50 5.78 24.58 -6.66
C PHE A 50 5.75 23.05 -6.75
N LEU A 51 4.76 22.51 -7.47
CA LEU A 51 4.49 21.08 -7.54
C LEU A 51 5.34 20.42 -8.64
N TRP A 52 5.37 19.09 -8.65
CA TRP A 52 6.16 18.37 -9.66
C TRP A 52 5.58 18.53 -11.08
N ALA A 53 4.25 18.64 -11.20
CA ALA A 53 3.59 18.99 -12.45
C ALA A 53 4.11 20.33 -13.01
N ASP A 54 4.29 21.35 -12.17
CA ASP A 54 4.84 22.65 -12.58
C ASP A 54 6.29 22.53 -13.09
N THR A 55 7.08 21.68 -12.43
CA THR A 55 8.48 21.40 -12.84
C THR A 55 8.54 20.79 -14.23
N LEU A 56 7.70 19.79 -14.49
CA LEU A 56 7.62 19.18 -15.81
C LEU A 56 7.08 20.17 -16.85
N ASN A 57 6.13 21.01 -16.46
CA ASN A 57 5.54 22.01 -17.35
C ASN A 57 6.58 23.04 -17.80
N ALA A 58 7.38 23.57 -16.86
CA ALA A 58 8.47 24.49 -17.14
C ALA A 58 9.58 23.87 -18.02
N LYS A 59 9.75 22.55 -17.99
CA LYS A 59 10.75 21.81 -18.77
C LYS A 59 10.23 21.28 -20.11
N ALA A 60 8.93 21.35 -20.38
CA ALA A 60 8.31 20.70 -21.53
C ALA A 60 9.00 21.03 -22.87
N ARG A 61 9.31 22.31 -23.11
CA ARG A 61 10.05 22.72 -24.31
C ARG A 61 11.45 22.12 -24.38
N GLN A 62 12.20 22.18 -23.27
CA GLN A 62 13.55 21.62 -23.21
C GLN A 62 13.54 20.11 -23.46
N LEU A 63 12.53 19.40 -22.96
CA LEU A 63 12.36 17.96 -23.17
C LEU A 63 12.06 17.65 -24.64
N ALA A 64 11.21 18.44 -25.29
CA ALA A 64 10.92 18.30 -26.72
C ALA A 64 12.14 18.62 -27.59
N ASP A 65 12.86 19.71 -27.29
CA ASP A 65 14.09 20.09 -27.99
C ASP A 65 15.20 19.03 -27.83
N ALA A 66 15.18 18.26 -26.72
CA ALA A 66 16.05 17.11 -26.48
C ALA A 66 15.62 15.83 -27.21
N GLY A 67 14.44 15.81 -27.85
CA GLY A 67 13.94 14.70 -28.65
C GLY A 67 13.07 13.68 -27.91
N PHE A 68 12.65 13.96 -26.67
CA PHE A 68 11.69 13.10 -25.98
C PHE A 68 10.30 13.22 -26.61
N THR A 69 9.69 12.07 -26.94
CA THR A 69 8.33 12.02 -27.49
C THR A 69 7.31 11.57 -26.45
N HIS A 70 7.75 10.92 -25.37
CA HIS A 70 6.89 10.47 -24.27
C HIS A 70 7.51 10.80 -22.91
N ILE A 71 6.66 11.15 -21.95
CA ILE A 71 7.07 11.34 -20.55
C ILE A 71 6.14 10.50 -19.67
N TRP A 72 6.73 9.54 -18.95
CA TRP A 72 6.02 8.76 -17.94
C TRP A 72 5.89 9.56 -16.65
N LEU A 73 4.65 9.83 -16.25
CA LEU A 73 4.28 10.57 -15.05
C LEU A 73 4.21 9.63 -13.83
N PRO A 74 4.40 10.14 -12.60
CA PRO A 74 4.12 9.34 -11.41
C PRO A 74 2.61 9.00 -11.33
N PRO A 75 2.20 8.05 -10.47
CA PRO A 75 0.78 7.79 -10.25
C PRO A 75 0.05 9.06 -9.81
N LEU A 76 -1.07 9.34 -10.47
CA LEU A 76 -1.79 10.61 -10.37
C LEU A 76 -2.88 10.61 -9.28
N SER A 77 -3.29 9.42 -8.84
CA SER A 77 -4.39 9.23 -7.90
C SER A 77 -4.00 9.56 -6.47
N ARG A 78 -4.98 9.96 -5.66
CA ARG A 78 -4.84 10.11 -4.22
C ARG A 78 -4.26 8.86 -3.60
N ALA A 79 -3.20 9.07 -2.83
CA ALA A 79 -2.57 8.04 -2.03
C ALA A 79 -3.00 8.09 -0.56
N SER A 80 -2.81 6.97 0.13
CA SER A 80 -3.03 6.79 1.56
C SER A 80 -2.20 7.78 2.38
N SER A 81 -0.93 7.95 2.03
CA SER A 81 0.01 8.89 2.66
C SER A 81 -0.17 10.35 2.22
N GLY A 82 -1.23 10.67 1.47
CA GLY A 82 -1.54 12.02 1.02
C GLY A 82 -0.45 12.62 0.13
N SER A 83 -0.12 13.89 0.36
CA SER A 83 0.89 14.66 -0.42
C SER A 83 2.34 14.23 -0.17
N TYR A 84 2.60 13.33 0.78
CA TYR A 84 3.93 12.77 1.02
C TYR A 84 4.22 11.53 0.14
N SER A 85 3.19 10.96 -0.48
CA SER A 85 3.29 9.73 -1.27
C SER A 85 3.95 9.93 -2.64
N ASN A 86 4.70 8.91 -3.10
CA ASN A 86 5.15 8.81 -4.50
C ASN A 86 4.06 8.29 -5.46
N GLY A 87 2.91 7.85 -4.95
CA GLY A 87 1.73 7.41 -5.69
C GLY A 87 1.44 5.90 -5.65
N TYR A 88 2.35 5.09 -5.08
CA TYR A 88 2.24 3.62 -5.07
C TYR A 88 1.49 3.02 -3.89
N ASP A 89 0.84 3.82 -3.06
CA ASP A 89 -0.10 3.44 -2.01
C ASP A 89 -1.49 4.02 -2.35
N PRO A 90 -2.07 3.69 -3.51
CA PRO A 90 -3.21 4.41 -4.03
C PRO A 90 -4.46 4.11 -3.19
N LYS A 91 -5.15 5.17 -2.76
CA LYS A 91 -6.35 5.10 -1.94
C LYS A 91 -7.62 5.25 -2.78
N ASP A 92 -7.70 6.33 -3.55
CA ASP A 92 -8.84 6.62 -4.41
C ASP A 92 -8.35 6.93 -5.82
N LEU A 93 -8.65 6.04 -6.77
CA LEU A 93 -8.26 6.18 -8.18
C LEU A 93 -8.91 7.37 -8.88
N PHE A 94 -10.05 7.82 -8.37
CA PHE A 94 -10.86 8.84 -9.02
C PHE A 94 -10.54 10.23 -8.48
N ASP A 95 -9.91 10.34 -7.31
CA ASP A 95 -9.37 11.61 -6.82
C ASP A 95 -7.99 11.87 -7.42
N LEU A 96 -7.92 12.74 -8.42
CA LEU A 96 -6.66 13.20 -9.05
C LEU A 96 -6.13 14.50 -8.40
N GLY A 97 -6.47 14.74 -7.13
CA GLY A 97 -6.14 15.98 -6.44
C GLY A 97 -7.20 17.06 -6.61
N GLU A 98 -8.47 16.67 -6.72
CA GLU A 98 -9.61 17.56 -6.99
C GLU A 98 -10.73 17.51 -5.95
N TYR A 99 -10.63 16.61 -4.95
CA TYR A 99 -11.58 16.51 -3.85
C TYR A 99 -10.98 16.96 -2.52
N GLY A 100 -11.66 16.67 -1.39
CA GLY A 100 -11.37 17.21 -0.06
C GLY A 100 -9.97 16.94 0.52
N GLY A 101 -9.12 16.17 -0.16
CA GLY A 101 -7.72 15.92 0.21
C GLY A 101 -6.70 16.92 -0.35
N GLY A 102 -7.11 17.91 -1.15
CA GLY A 102 -6.20 18.92 -1.73
C GLY A 102 -5.33 18.39 -2.88
N ALA A 103 -4.14 18.94 -3.09
CA ALA A 103 -3.22 18.44 -4.12
C ALA A 103 -2.71 17.02 -3.81
N THR A 104 -2.40 16.23 -4.84
CA THR A 104 -1.49 15.09 -4.69
C THR A 104 -0.05 15.59 -4.60
N ARG A 105 0.93 14.70 -4.34
CA ARG A 105 2.36 15.10 -4.41
C ARG A 105 2.73 15.62 -5.80
N PHE A 106 2.10 15.09 -6.84
CA PHE A 106 2.35 15.48 -8.23
C PHE A 106 1.74 16.84 -8.57
N GLY A 107 0.50 17.08 -8.17
CA GLY A 107 -0.26 18.28 -8.51
C GLY A 107 -1.73 18.20 -8.11
N GLN A 108 -2.45 19.31 -8.26
CA GLN A 108 -3.91 19.29 -8.40
C GLN A 108 -4.28 18.91 -9.83
N ARG A 109 -5.54 18.54 -10.03
CA ARG A 109 -6.06 18.21 -11.37
C ARG A 109 -5.80 19.30 -12.41
N SER A 110 -5.95 20.57 -12.04
CA SER A 110 -5.68 21.71 -12.91
C SER A 110 -4.22 21.80 -13.38
N ASP A 111 -3.27 21.46 -12.50
CA ASP A 111 -1.83 21.53 -12.82
C ASP A 111 -1.45 20.43 -13.80
N VAL A 112 -2.05 19.25 -13.61
CA VAL A 112 -1.90 18.11 -14.53
C VAL A 112 -2.53 18.45 -15.89
N ASP A 113 -3.74 19.01 -15.94
CA ASP A 113 -4.38 19.39 -17.20
C ASP A 113 -3.58 20.45 -17.96
N ALA A 114 -2.99 21.43 -17.26
CA ALA A 114 -2.09 22.43 -17.83
C ALA A 114 -0.83 21.78 -18.41
N LEU A 115 -0.18 20.88 -17.66
CA LEU A 115 0.97 20.10 -18.12
C LEU A 115 0.65 19.30 -19.38
N LEU A 116 -0.48 18.58 -19.41
CA LEU A 116 -0.91 17.79 -20.56
C LEU A 116 -1.11 18.68 -21.80
N SER A 117 -1.71 19.86 -21.63
CA SER A 117 -1.87 20.85 -22.70
C SER A 117 -0.53 21.31 -23.28
N THR A 118 0.44 21.61 -22.41
CA THR A 118 1.78 22.03 -22.82
C THR A 118 2.58 20.90 -23.46
N PHE A 119 2.51 19.68 -22.92
CA PHE A 119 3.09 18.49 -23.54
C PHE A 119 2.55 18.27 -24.95
N ASN A 120 1.22 18.30 -25.13
CA ASN A 120 0.59 18.18 -26.44
C ASN A 120 1.04 19.28 -27.41
N THR A 121 1.18 20.52 -26.93
CA THR A 121 1.69 21.66 -27.72
C THR A 121 3.10 21.39 -28.26
N TYR A 122 3.95 20.73 -27.48
CA TYR A 122 5.32 20.39 -27.86
C TYR A 122 5.48 18.98 -28.46
N GLY A 123 4.38 18.29 -28.79
CA GLY A 123 4.42 16.96 -29.39
C GLY A 123 4.87 15.85 -28.43
N ILE A 124 4.80 16.09 -27.13
CA ILE A 124 5.09 15.11 -26.07
C ILE A 124 3.79 14.43 -25.66
N LYS A 125 3.79 13.10 -25.58
CA LYS A 125 2.69 12.31 -25.01
C LYS A 125 2.97 12.00 -23.54
N ALA A 126 2.04 12.35 -22.65
CA ALA A 126 2.09 11.87 -21.28
C ALA A 126 1.71 10.39 -21.20
N VAL A 127 2.41 9.64 -20.35
CA VAL A 127 2.12 8.23 -20.05
C VAL A 127 1.78 8.12 -18.57
N ALA A 128 0.57 7.62 -18.27
CA ALA A 128 0.11 7.47 -16.89
C ALA A 128 0.69 6.20 -16.25
N ASP A 129 1.14 6.31 -15.00
CA ASP A 129 1.37 5.15 -14.14
C ASP A 129 0.05 4.69 -13.51
N VAL A 130 -0.29 3.42 -13.67
CA VAL A 130 -1.58 2.87 -13.26
C VAL A 130 -1.39 1.72 -12.29
N VAL A 131 -1.68 2.00 -11.02
CA VAL A 131 -1.51 1.03 -9.92
C VAL A 131 -2.84 0.34 -9.61
N TYR A 132 -3.05 -0.83 -10.21
CA TYR A 132 -4.26 -1.65 -10.01
C TYR A 132 -4.07 -2.88 -9.13
N ASN A 133 -2.83 -3.23 -8.77
CA ASN A 133 -2.56 -4.42 -7.98
C ASN A 133 -3.17 -4.37 -6.56
N HIS A 134 -3.23 -3.19 -5.93
CA HIS A 134 -3.69 -3.03 -4.55
C HIS A 134 -4.35 -1.67 -4.29
N ARG A 135 -4.90 -1.52 -3.07
CA ARG A 135 -5.38 -0.27 -2.47
C ARG A 135 -4.79 -0.14 -1.08
N ASP A 136 -4.58 1.10 -0.63
CA ASP A 136 -4.15 1.38 0.73
C ASP A 136 -5.02 2.46 1.40
N GLY A 137 -4.99 2.53 2.73
CA GLY A 137 -5.71 3.53 3.52
C GLY A 137 -7.22 3.27 3.62
N GLY A 138 -7.63 2.01 3.47
CA GLY A 138 -9.00 1.55 3.70
C GLY A 138 -9.40 1.61 5.18
N VAL A 139 -10.71 1.57 5.44
CA VAL A 139 -11.26 1.45 6.79
C VAL A 139 -11.50 -0.04 7.06
N ALA A 140 -11.32 -0.48 8.31
CA ALA A 140 -11.68 -1.86 8.64
C ALA A 140 -13.18 -2.08 8.52
N GLU A 141 -13.52 -3.29 8.10
CA GLU A 141 -14.87 -3.80 8.01
C GLU A 141 -14.93 -5.20 8.62
N ASN A 142 -16.13 -5.60 9.06
CA ASN A 142 -16.36 -6.98 9.45
C ASN A 142 -16.28 -7.85 8.20
N ASN A 143 -15.47 -8.91 8.25
CA ASN A 143 -15.27 -9.81 7.12
C ASN A 143 -15.54 -11.27 7.52
N PRO A 144 -16.80 -11.73 7.42
CA PRO A 144 -17.18 -13.10 7.76
C PRO A 144 -16.46 -14.18 6.94
N ALA A 145 -15.99 -13.85 5.74
CA ALA A 145 -15.25 -14.79 4.90
C ALA A 145 -13.83 -15.03 5.43
N VAL A 146 -13.16 -13.98 5.91
CA VAL A 146 -11.85 -14.09 6.57
C VAL A 146 -11.98 -14.80 7.91
N GLU A 147 -12.97 -14.42 8.71
CA GLU A 147 -13.31 -15.11 9.97
C GLU A 147 -13.52 -16.61 9.73
N GLY A 148 -14.40 -16.97 8.80
CA GLY A 148 -14.67 -18.37 8.45
C GLY A 148 -13.45 -19.09 7.88
N TRP A 149 -12.57 -18.42 7.13
CA TRP A 149 -11.33 -19.04 6.66
C TRP A 149 -10.39 -19.40 7.83
N ILE A 150 -10.19 -18.48 8.77
CA ILE A 150 -9.33 -18.67 9.94
C ILE A 150 -9.90 -19.77 10.85
N GLU A 151 -11.21 -19.73 11.15
CA GLU A 151 -11.88 -20.74 11.99
C GLU A 151 -11.80 -22.15 11.43
N ASN A 152 -11.80 -22.29 10.10
CA ASN A 152 -11.77 -23.57 9.42
C ASN A 152 -10.38 -23.92 8.85
N TYR A 153 -9.33 -23.17 9.20
CA TYR A 153 -7.96 -23.46 8.75
C TYR A 153 -7.38 -24.61 9.59
N THR A 154 -7.15 -25.76 8.97
CA THR A 154 -6.77 -27.01 9.64
C THR A 154 -5.45 -27.57 9.12
N VAL A 155 -4.80 -28.48 9.86
CA VAL A 155 -3.60 -29.20 9.41
C VAL A 155 -3.76 -29.84 8.02
N THR A 156 -4.95 -30.35 7.70
CA THR A 156 -5.25 -30.93 6.38
C THR A 156 -5.14 -29.91 5.26
N LYS A 157 -5.57 -28.66 5.49
CA LYS A 157 -5.45 -27.56 4.52
C LYS A 157 -3.99 -27.21 4.26
N VAL A 158 -3.20 -27.11 5.34
CA VAL A 158 -1.75 -26.90 5.24
C VAL A 158 -1.09 -28.00 4.41
N ASN A 159 -1.40 -29.28 4.70
CA ASN A 159 -0.86 -30.44 3.98
C ASN A 159 -1.28 -30.48 2.50
N ASN A 160 -2.41 -29.87 2.14
CA ASN A 160 -2.87 -29.72 0.76
C ASN A 160 -2.26 -28.51 0.03
N GLY A 161 -1.44 -27.70 0.72
CA GLY A 161 -0.80 -26.51 0.16
C GLY A 161 -1.62 -25.22 0.25
N ASP A 162 -2.71 -25.20 1.03
CA ASP A 162 -3.45 -23.96 1.30
C ASP A 162 -2.63 -23.04 2.22
N ASN A 163 -2.71 -21.73 2.01
CA ASN A 163 -2.04 -20.75 2.86
C ASN A 163 -2.98 -20.24 3.97
N PRO A 164 -2.46 -19.95 5.19
CA PRO A 164 -3.26 -19.31 6.22
C PRO A 164 -3.61 -17.88 5.80
N TYR A 165 -4.66 -17.32 6.39
CA TYR A 165 -4.83 -15.87 6.30
C TYR A 165 -3.81 -15.22 7.25
N PRO A 166 -2.93 -14.31 6.75
CA PRO A 166 -1.85 -13.79 7.58
C PRO A 166 -2.38 -13.00 8.79
N SER A 167 -1.84 -13.28 9.97
CA SER A 167 -2.28 -12.65 11.22
C SER A 167 -2.07 -11.15 11.30
N ASP A 168 -1.17 -10.60 10.47
CA ASP A 168 -0.91 -9.16 10.34
C ASP A 168 -1.84 -8.43 9.35
N ARG A 169 -2.88 -9.12 8.88
CA ARG A 169 -3.85 -8.59 7.90
C ARG A 169 -5.28 -8.56 8.40
N PHE A 170 -5.50 -8.93 9.67
CA PHE A 170 -6.78 -8.78 10.33
C PHE A 170 -6.58 -8.28 11.76
N ARG A 171 -7.64 -7.72 12.32
CA ARG A 171 -7.74 -7.40 13.74
C ARG A 171 -9.01 -8.04 14.31
N SER A 172 -8.93 -8.50 15.53
CA SER A 172 -10.11 -8.93 16.28
C SER A 172 -10.69 -7.73 17.04
N ALA A 173 -12.02 -7.69 17.15
CA ALA A 173 -12.74 -6.62 17.83
C ALA A 173 -13.69 -7.24 18.86
N LEU A 174 -13.51 -6.89 20.14
CA LEU A 174 -14.41 -7.27 21.21
C LEU A 174 -15.21 -6.04 21.68
N PRO A 175 -16.51 -5.94 21.35
CA PRO A 175 -17.35 -4.88 21.88
C PRO A 175 -17.44 -4.95 23.42
N ILE A 176 -17.24 -3.80 24.06
CA ILE A 176 -17.34 -3.59 25.52
C ILE A 176 -18.16 -2.32 25.82
N GLY A 177 -18.55 -2.11 27.07
CA GLY A 177 -19.45 -1.03 27.46
C GLY A 177 -20.85 -1.15 26.86
N GLY A 178 -21.65 -0.10 27.03
CA GLY A 178 -23.01 -0.03 26.50
C GLY A 178 -23.86 -1.23 26.90
N ALA A 179 -24.49 -1.88 25.92
CA ALA A 179 -25.37 -3.03 26.13
C ALA A 179 -24.63 -4.39 26.26
N THR A 180 -23.29 -4.43 26.18
CA THR A 180 -22.53 -5.69 26.09
C THR A 180 -22.36 -6.43 27.42
N ALA A 181 -22.73 -5.80 28.55
CA ALA A 181 -22.44 -6.26 29.92
C ALA A 181 -20.94 -6.46 30.27
N ARG A 182 -20.05 -6.17 29.32
CA ARG A 182 -18.58 -6.23 29.46
C ARG A 182 -18.10 -4.84 29.86
N GLY A 183 -17.37 -4.73 30.97
CA GLY A 183 -16.89 -3.44 31.50
C GLY A 183 -15.53 -3.61 32.17
N SER A 184 -15.29 -2.98 33.31
CA SER A 184 -14.05 -3.21 34.05
C SER A 184 -13.88 -4.68 34.46
N GLY A 185 -12.64 -5.13 34.53
CA GLY A 185 -12.27 -6.52 34.82
C GLY A 185 -11.10 -6.99 34.00
N THR A 186 -10.70 -8.24 34.22
CA THR A 186 -9.63 -8.89 33.47
C THR A 186 -10.23 -9.71 32.33
N TYR A 187 -9.61 -9.59 31.15
CA TYR A 187 -9.96 -10.28 29.92
C TYR A 187 -8.78 -11.15 29.52
N TYR A 188 -9.06 -12.42 29.20
CA TYR A 188 -8.04 -13.38 28.79
C TYR A 188 -8.13 -13.62 27.29
N PHE A 189 -7.08 -13.24 26.58
CA PHE A 189 -6.93 -13.44 25.13
C PHE A 189 -6.03 -14.63 24.89
N LYS A 190 -6.60 -15.71 24.36
CA LYS A 190 -5.87 -16.93 24.02
C LYS A 190 -5.54 -16.93 22.54
N ILE A 191 -4.29 -17.20 22.22
CA ILE A 191 -3.78 -17.27 20.84
C ILE A 191 -3.20 -18.66 20.64
N ARG A 192 -3.49 -19.29 19.50
CA ARG A 192 -2.85 -20.55 19.09
C ARG A 192 -2.64 -20.60 17.60
N SER A 193 -1.87 -21.58 17.12
CA SER A 193 -1.93 -21.97 15.71
C SER A 193 -3.33 -22.52 15.35
N ALA A 194 -3.97 -21.96 14.32
CA ALA A 194 -5.27 -22.41 13.84
C ALA A 194 -5.19 -23.87 13.36
N SER A 195 -4.17 -24.18 12.56
CA SER A 195 -3.94 -25.52 11.99
C SER A 195 -3.26 -26.48 12.94
N GLN A 196 -2.55 -25.99 13.96
CA GLN A 196 -1.65 -26.76 14.84
C GLN A 196 -0.51 -27.47 14.09
N HIS A 197 -0.24 -27.08 12.84
CA HIS A 197 0.86 -27.64 12.06
C HIS A 197 2.20 -27.11 12.59
N SER A 198 3.22 -27.97 12.64
CA SER A 198 4.56 -27.64 13.10
C SER A 198 5.28 -26.51 12.36
N ASN A 199 4.71 -26.01 11.26
CA ASN A 199 5.30 -24.94 10.46
C ASN A 199 5.05 -23.57 11.10
N PHE A 200 4.06 -23.47 12.01
CA PHE A 200 3.58 -22.21 12.55
C PHE A 200 3.90 -22.02 14.04
N TYR A 201 4.51 -23.00 14.70
CA TYR A 201 5.03 -22.82 16.05
C TYR A 201 6.36 -22.08 16.05
N ASN A 202 6.64 -21.38 17.16
CA ASN A 202 7.84 -20.57 17.38
C ASN A 202 8.03 -19.48 16.32
N LYS A 203 6.94 -19.03 15.69
CA LYS A 203 6.93 -17.91 14.77
C LYS A 203 6.72 -16.63 15.56
N PRO A 204 7.67 -15.68 15.53
CA PRO A 204 7.57 -14.48 16.34
C PRO A 204 6.48 -13.55 15.82
N TYR A 205 5.67 -13.04 16.73
CA TYR A 205 4.67 -12.01 16.48
C TYR A 205 4.73 -10.94 17.56
N LYS A 206 4.08 -9.79 17.31
CA LYS A 206 3.72 -8.85 18.37
C LYS A 206 2.22 -8.83 18.54
N ILE A 207 1.75 -8.83 19.77
CA ILE A 207 0.37 -8.50 20.11
C ILE A 207 0.28 -7.05 20.58
N TYR A 208 -0.75 -6.35 20.10
CA TYR A 208 -1.08 -4.99 20.49
C TYR A 208 -2.58 -4.88 20.76
N LEU A 209 -2.94 -4.40 21.95
CA LEU A 209 -4.32 -4.20 22.37
C LEU A 209 -4.59 -2.72 22.62
N TRP A 210 -5.73 -2.20 22.17
CA TRP A 210 -6.14 -0.82 22.41
C TRP A 210 -7.67 -0.68 22.49
N THR A 211 -8.13 0.47 22.95
CA THR A 211 -9.55 0.87 22.94
C THR A 211 -9.70 2.21 22.23
N ASN A 212 -10.94 2.69 22.04
CA ASN A 212 -11.14 4.04 21.52
C ASN A 212 -10.68 5.13 22.52
N GLN A 213 -10.50 4.76 23.79
CA GLN A 213 -10.05 5.67 24.86
C GLN A 213 -8.53 5.65 25.06
N VAL A 214 -7.90 4.49 24.91
CA VAL A 214 -6.46 4.29 25.17
C VAL A 214 -5.80 3.69 23.94
N GLY A 215 -5.03 4.52 23.23
CA GLY A 215 -4.15 4.13 22.13
C GLY A 215 -2.69 3.98 22.57
N TRP A 216 -1.75 4.19 21.64
CA TRP A 216 -0.31 4.02 21.88
C TRP A 216 0.20 4.83 23.07
N GLN A 217 0.95 4.18 23.97
CA GLN A 217 1.45 4.77 25.22
C GLN A 217 2.91 5.23 25.17
N GLY A 218 3.61 5.08 24.03
CA GLY A 218 5.02 5.46 23.94
C GLY A 218 5.97 4.55 24.73
N LEU A 219 5.52 3.35 25.13
CA LEU A 219 6.31 2.41 25.92
C LEU A 219 7.13 1.49 25.01
N PRO A 220 8.35 1.10 25.42
CA PRO A 220 9.12 0.12 24.66
C PRO A 220 8.38 -1.23 24.64
N ASP A 221 8.58 -1.97 23.55
CA ASP A 221 8.10 -3.34 23.42
C ASP A 221 8.50 -4.17 24.65
N ALA A 222 7.58 -4.97 25.17
CA ALA A 222 7.86 -6.01 26.16
C ALA A 222 8.01 -7.36 25.48
N SER A 223 8.52 -8.35 26.20
CA SER A 223 8.47 -9.75 25.80
C SER A 223 7.55 -10.51 26.75
N GLU A 224 6.88 -11.52 26.22
CA GLU A 224 6.17 -12.50 27.03
C GLU A 224 7.15 -13.34 27.87
N SER A 225 6.60 -14.19 28.75
CA SER A 225 7.35 -15.19 29.51
C SER A 225 6.67 -16.55 29.42
N GLU A 226 7.42 -17.58 29.02
CA GLU A 226 6.94 -18.97 28.95
C GLU A 226 7.16 -19.77 30.24
N PRO A 227 6.32 -20.79 30.54
CA PRO A 227 5.11 -21.19 29.80
C PRO A 227 3.95 -20.23 30.08
N ASN A 228 3.04 -20.01 29.13
CA ASN A 228 1.96 -19.03 29.28
C ASN A 228 0.58 -19.47 28.79
N GLY A 229 0.30 -20.77 28.70
CA GLY A 229 -0.96 -21.31 28.19
C GLY A 229 -2.19 -21.07 29.06
N GLY A 230 -2.03 -20.43 30.22
CA GLY A 230 -3.13 -20.04 31.08
C GLY A 230 -3.74 -21.17 31.90
N GLY A 231 -4.80 -20.82 32.62
CA GLY A 231 -5.40 -21.68 33.65
C GLY A 231 -5.92 -23.03 33.12
N ASP A 232 -6.41 -23.06 31.87
CA ASP A 232 -6.91 -24.29 31.23
C ASP A 232 -5.80 -25.34 31.03
N CYS A 233 -4.55 -24.88 30.95
CA CYS A 233 -3.36 -25.70 30.80
C CYS A 233 -2.60 -25.89 32.12
N GLY A 234 -3.08 -25.31 33.22
CA GLY A 234 -2.36 -25.27 34.50
C GLY A 234 -1.08 -24.42 34.45
N GLU A 235 -0.99 -23.53 33.48
CA GLU A 235 0.15 -22.64 33.23
C GLU A 235 -0.20 -21.20 33.65
N PRO A 236 0.79 -20.33 33.92
CA PRO A 236 0.51 -18.92 34.15
C PRO A 236 0.06 -18.24 32.84
N ASN A 237 -0.29 -16.95 32.93
CA ASN A 237 -0.56 -16.09 31.78
C ASN A 237 0.39 -14.90 31.77
N ASN A 238 0.43 -14.19 30.64
CA ASN A 238 1.21 -12.97 30.51
C ASN A 238 0.33 -11.72 30.74
N PRO A 239 0.58 -10.93 31.78
CA PRO A 239 -0.15 -9.68 31.99
C PRO A 239 0.24 -8.64 30.93
N VAL A 240 -0.77 -8.06 30.28
CA VAL A 240 -0.60 -7.02 29.26
C VAL A 240 -1.36 -5.75 29.62
N ILE A 241 -0.93 -4.63 29.04
CA ILE A 241 -1.61 -3.33 29.16
C ILE A 241 -2.01 -2.82 27.77
N LEU A 242 -3.01 -1.95 27.74
CA LEU A 242 -3.40 -1.24 26.52
C LEU A 242 -2.24 -0.37 26.01
N GLY A 243 -2.14 -0.27 24.69
CA GLY A 243 -1.25 0.68 24.03
C GLY A 243 0.24 0.36 24.13
N ARG A 244 0.61 -0.91 24.36
CA ARG A 244 1.98 -1.41 24.37
C ARG A 244 2.09 -2.69 23.54
N ASN A 245 3.18 -2.85 22.80
CA ASN A 245 3.47 -4.09 22.09
C ASN A 245 4.09 -5.12 23.03
N TYR A 246 3.73 -6.39 22.81
CA TYR A 246 4.36 -7.53 23.45
C TYR A 246 4.86 -8.50 22.38
N LEU A 247 6.16 -8.78 22.38
CA LEU A 247 6.83 -9.78 21.55
C LEU A 247 6.50 -11.17 22.10
N ALA A 248 6.00 -12.04 21.23
CA ALA A 248 5.49 -13.35 21.59
C ALA A 248 5.75 -14.39 20.48
N SER A 249 5.57 -15.67 20.80
CA SER A 249 5.58 -16.80 19.87
C SER A 249 4.84 -17.98 20.46
N VAL A 250 3.83 -18.48 19.73
CA VAL A 250 3.13 -19.71 20.13
C VAL A 250 4.09 -20.88 20.04
N ASP A 251 4.49 -21.44 21.16
CA ASP A 251 5.43 -22.56 21.19
C ASP A 251 4.75 -23.91 20.93
N ALA A 252 5.57 -24.93 20.65
CA ALA A 252 5.09 -26.29 20.35
C ALA A 252 5.02 -27.20 21.60
N GLY A 253 5.47 -26.69 22.76
CA GLY A 253 5.40 -27.32 24.05
C GLY A 253 4.09 -27.01 24.78
N GLY A 254 3.92 -27.59 25.96
CA GLY A 254 2.72 -27.35 26.79
C GLY A 254 1.42 -27.63 26.04
N CYS A 255 0.53 -26.63 26.03
CA CYS A 255 -0.75 -26.70 25.32
C CYS A 255 -0.80 -25.95 23.98
N GLY A 256 0.32 -25.39 23.51
CA GLY A 256 0.40 -24.67 22.24
C GLY A 256 -0.55 -23.47 22.14
N ILE A 257 -0.74 -22.77 23.27
CA ILE A 257 -1.59 -21.60 23.44
C ILE A 257 -0.78 -20.56 24.21
N ASP A 258 -0.92 -19.29 23.81
CA ASP A 258 -0.45 -18.15 24.61
C ASP A 258 -1.67 -17.44 25.22
N GLU A 259 -1.71 -17.25 26.53
CA GLU A 259 -2.77 -16.50 27.23
C GLU A 259 -2.25 -15.13 27.70
N PHE A 260 -2.88 -14.06 27.22
CA PHE A 260 -2.61 -12.69 27.65
C PHE A 260 -3.76 -12.16 28.52
N ALA A 261 -3.42 -11.69 29.72
CA ALA A 261 -4.37 -11.14 30.68
C ALA A 261 -4.36 -9.60 30.63
N LEU A 262 -5.41 -9.01 30.08
CA LEU A 262 -5.62 -7.56 30.03
C LEU A 262 -6.58 -7.13 31.13
N THR A 263 -6.13 -6.30 32.08
CA THR A 263 -7.03 -5.72 33.09
C THR A 263 -7.49 -4.33 32.67
N LEU A 264 -8.80 -4.15 32.49
CA LEU A 264 -9.44 -2.87 32.20
C LEU A 264 -9.99 -2.20 33.46
N ASN A 265 -9.63 -0.94 33.63
CA ASN A 265 -10.18 -0.03 34.63
C ASN A 265 -11.25 0.86 34.01
N THR A 266 -12.01 1.59 34.83
CA THR A 266 -13.11 2.46 34.38
C THR A 266 -12.65 3.58 33.42
N GLY A 267 -11.38 3.99 33.48
CA GLY A 267 -10.81 5.02 32.59
C GLY A 267 -10.27 4.49 31.26
N ASP A 268 -10.23 3.17 31.07
CA ASP A 268 -9.57 2.55 29.91
C ASP A 268 -10.48 2.41 28.69
N PHE A 269 -11.77 2.72 28.83
CA PHE A 269 -12.77 2.59 27.77
C PHE A 269 -13.97 3.51 28.01
N ASN A 270 -14.77 3.75 26.98
CA ASN A 270 -16.02 4.50 27.04
C ASN A 270 -17.17 3.62 27.57
N PRO A 271 -17.75 3.91 28.76
CA PRO A 271 -18.79 3.05 29.34
C PRO A 271 -20.08 2.99 28.53
N ALA A 272 -20.35 3.98 27.68
CA ALA A 272 -21.52 4.00 26.79
C ALA A 272 -21.41 3.04 25.59
N GLY A 273 -20.19 2.58 25.28
CA GLY A 273 -19.90 1.69 24.16
C GLY A 273 -18.47 1.92 23.66
N ASP A 274 -17.68 0.86 23.62
CA ASP A 274 -16.29 0.87 23.16
C ASP A 274 -15.93 -0.52 22.60
N THR A 275 -14.67 -0.73 22.23
CA THR A 275 -14.17 -1.98 21.68
C THR A 275 -12.74 -2.18 22.14
N ILE A 276 -12.41 -3.40 22.60
CA ILE A 276 -11.02 -3.83 22.69
C ILE A 276 -10.66 -4.34 21.30
N TYR A 277 -9.69 -3.70 20.68
CA TYR A 277 -9.10 -4.18 19.45
C TYR A 277 -7.84 -4.98 19.79
N VAL A 278 -7.64 -6.07 19.06
CA VAL A 278 -6.44 -6.91 19.13
C VAL A 278 -5.86 -7.01 17.74
N ASP A 279 -4.62 -6.58 17.59
CA ASP A 279 -3.84 -6.67 16.36
C ASP A 279 -2.59 -7.50 16.60
N LEU A 280 -2.26 -8.32 15.62
CA LEU A 280 -1.04 -9.12 15.62
C LEU A 280 -0.15 -8.61 14.49
N SER A 281 1.16 -8.53 14.71
CA SER A 281 2.11 -8.24 13.62
C SER A 281 3.20 -9.30 13.54
N ASN A 282 3.29 -9.92 12.37
CA ASN A 282 4.31 -10.92 12.06
C ASN A 282 5.68 -10.27 12.01
N GLN A 283 6.66 -10.85 12.71
CA GLN A 283 8.04 -10.38 12.66
C GLN A 283 8.81 -11.12 11.56
N ASN A 284 9.76 -10.44 10.91
CA ASN A 284 10.70 -11.03 9.95
C ASN A 284 10.08 -11.68 8.69
N GLY A 285 8.83 -11.37 8.36
CA GLY A 285 8.15 -11.95 7.20
C GLY A 285 7.74 -13.42 7.37
N ASP A 286 7.82 -13.96 8.58
CA ASP A 286 7.30 -15.28 8.91
C ASP A 286 5.77 -15.24 8.96
N TYR A 287 5.11 -16.05 8.14
CA TYR A 287 3.66 -16.19 8.20
C TYR A 287 3.26 -17.11 9.36
N SER A 288 2.38 -16.62 10.21
CA SER A 288 1.70 -17.37 11.26
C SER A 288 0.23 -17.58 10.91
N ASP A 289 -0.39 -18.59 11.51
CA ASP A 289 -1.80 -18.94 11.29
C ASP A 289 -2.62 -18.74 12.57
N HIS A 290 -2.43 -17.61 13.27
CA HIS A 290 -3.01 -17.43 14.58
C HIS A 290 -4.54 -17.44 14.58
N TYR A 291 -5.10 -18.14 15.55
CA TYR A 291 -6.50 -18.12 15.95
C TYR A 291 -6.60 -17.49 17.34
N ILE A 292 -7.45 -16.46 17.48
CA ILE A 292 -7.76 -15.82 18.76
C ILE A 292 -9.11 -16.33 19.23
N TYR A 293 -9.16 -16.92 20.42
CA TYR A 293 -10.42 -17.37 21.00
C TYR A 293 -11.31 -16.18 21.39
N THR A 294 -12.62 -16.38 21.37
CA THR A 294 -13.56 -15.46 22.03
C THR A 294 -13.14 -15.29 23.50
N PRO A 295 -12.82 -14.06 23.95
CA PRO A 295 -12.28 -13.85 25.29
C PRO A 295 -13.28 -14.30 26.36
N GLN A 296 -12.80 -15.10 27.30
CA GLN A 296 -13.55 -15.43 28.51
C GLN A 296 -13.31 -14.32 29.54
N ARG A 297 -14.37 -13.97 30.29
CA ARG A 297 -14.32 -13.02 31.40
C ARG A 297 -14.24 -13.79 32.71
#